data_AF-A0A3N5UUW0-F1
#
_entry.id   AF-A0A3N5UUW0-F1
#
_cell.length_a   1.000
_cell.length_b   1.000
_cell.length_c   1.000
_cell.angle_alpha   90.00
_cell.angle_beta   90.00
_cell.angle_gamma   90.00
#
_symmetry.space_group_name_H-M   'P 1'
#
loop_
_entity.id
_entity.type
_entity.pdbx_description
1 polymer ?
#
loop_
_entity_poly.entity_id
_entity_poly.type
_entity_poly.pdbx_seq_one_letter_code
_entity_poly.pdbx_strand_id
1 'polypeptide(L)'
;MTPQNILTIAGSIALLIGLFGGGVKAKEIEIPKISIWARIFSSVVGVVLIGIAIRLPNPLPSVEPPTSTPISIAEPAPTQSQIIAASLTTAPPIYLTDTPIPKFAWTVYFEIEFKEGYWKPGNNSYQIVADCPDIEFLGDIDNRIEFSVDENAQLFPDTVVEFHFFGIPSPDNTEPSLSSINPNQRTKIILGYTNIRLEQATQAVNECQVRTIVNDKWTLQMSPIGPAPEN
;
A
#
# COMPACT_ATOMS: atom_id res chain seq x y z
N MET A 1 17.77 -11.42 7.78
CA MET A 1 18.66 -10.27 8.04
C MET A 1 19.51 -10.61 9.26
N THR A 2 20.85 -10.67 9.16
CA THR A 2 21.70 -11.08 10.29
C THR A 2 21.84 -9.94 11.31
N PRO A 3 22.04 -10.23 12.61
CA PRO A 3 22.27 -9.19 13.63
C PRO A 3 23.45 -8.26 13.30
N GLN A 4 24.49 -8.78 12.64
CA GLN A 4 25.63 -8.00 12.15
C GLN A 4 25.22 -6.96 11.09
N ASN A 5 24.32 -7.31 10.17
CA ASN A 5 23.84 -6.38 9.15
C ASN A 5 23.07 -5.22 9.80
N ILE A 6 22.22 -5.52 10.79
CA ILE A 6 21.44 -4.50 11.51
C ILE A 6 22.38 -3.53 12.25
N LEU A 7 23.37 -4.05 13.00
CA LEU A 7 24.35 -3.24 13.72
C LEU A 7 25.20 -2.37 12.79
N THR A 8 25.62 -2.91 11.65
CA THR A 8 26.43 -2.18 10.66
C THR A 8 25.64 -1.05 10.00
N ILE A 9 24.38 -1.30 9.64
CA ILE A 9 23.49 -0.29 9.05
C ILE A 9 23.18 0.81 10.08
N ALA A 10 22.79 0.45 11.30
CA ALA A 10 22.52 1.40 12.38
C ALA A 10 23.76 2.25 12.72
N GLY A 11 24.94 1.63 12.81
CA GLY A 11 26.20 2.33 13.04
C GLY A 11 26.55 3.30 11.92
N SER A 12 26.32 2.91 10.66
CA SER A 12 26.57 3.76 9.48
C SER A 12 25.64 4.97 9.45
N ILE A 13 24.35 4.79 9.72
CA ILE A 13 23.37 5.88 9.80
C ILE A 13 23.76 6.87 10.92
N ALA A 14 24.12 6.36 12.10
CA ALA A 14 24.58 7.19 13.21
C ALA A 14 25.83 8.01 12.84
N LEU A 15 26.78 7.40 12.12
CA LEU A 15 27.98 8.09 11.65
C LEU A 15 27.67 9.17 10.61
N LEU A 16 26.76 8.89 9.68
CA LEU A 16 26.29 9.86 8.69
C LEU A 16 25.59 11.06 9.36
N ILE A 17 24.76 10.82 10.38
CA ILE A 17 24.13 11.89 11.14
C ILE A 17 25.18 12.71 11.90
N GLY A 18 26.16 12.06 12.53
CA GLY A 18 27.26 12.73 13.20
C GLY A 18 28.12 13.58 12.27
N LEU A 19 28.37 13.11 11.04
CA LEU A 19 29.22 13.76 10.04
C LEU A 19 28.49 14.86 9.27
N PHE A 20 27.26 14.60 8.81
CA PHE A 20 26.48 15.48 7.93
C PHE A 20 25.37 16.27 8.63
N GLY A 21 25.01 15.95 9.88
CA GLY A 21 24.14 16.78 10.74
C GLY A 21 24.73 18.16 11.06
N GLY A 22 25.92 18.43 10.50
CA GLY A 22 26.76 19.63 10.45
C GLY A 22 26.12 20.95 10.02
N GLY A 23 25.01 20.89 9.28
CA GLY A 23 24.43 22.07 8.64
C GLY A 23 25.08 22.29 7.29
N VAL A 24 24.64 21.50 6.29
CA VAL A 24 24.79 21.93 4.90
C VAL A 24 23.93 23.17 4.78
N LYS A 25 24.56 24.35 4.75
CA LYS A 25 23.86 25.60 4.48
C LYS A 25 23.42 25.62 3.02
N ALA A 26 22.36 24.88 2.70
CA ALA A 26 21.59 25.15 1.51
C ALA A 26 20.91 26.51 1.73
N LYS A 27 21.17 27.47 0.83
CA LYS A 27 20.88 28.90 0.97
C LYS A 27 19.39 29.25 1.20
N GLU A 28 18.48 28.28 1.17
CA GLU A 28 17.03 28.48 1.25
C GLU A 28 16.30 27.61 2.28
N ILE A 29 16.99 26.72 3.01
CA ILE A 29 16.33 25.88 4.03
C ILE A 29 17.08 26.02 5.36
N GLU A 30 16.51 26.79 6.28
CA GLU A 30 17.01 26.93 7.64
C GLU A 30 16.73 25.65 8.44
N ILE A 31 17.63 24.67 8.31
CA ILE A 31 17.58 23.47 9.14
C ILE A 31 18.02 23.86 10.56
N PRO A 32 17.21 23.58 11.60
CA PRO A 32 17.50 23.97 12.97
C PRO A 32 18.88 23.44 13.41
N LYS A 33 19.68 24.33 14.02
CA LYS A 33 21.02 24.01 14.51
C LYS A 33 20.92 22.97 15.62
N ILE A 34 21.24 21.72 15.27
CA ILE A 34 21.43 20.65 16.23
C ILE A 34 22.65 20.98 17.10
N SER A 35 22.54 20.74 18.42
CA SER A 35 23.61 20.97 19.38
C SER A 35 24.88 20.18 19.00
N ILE A 36 26.04 20.84 19.06
CA ILE A 36 27.35 20.23 18.75
C ILE A 36 27.60 18.97 19.58
N TRP A 37 27.14 18.95 20.83
CA TRP A 37 27.26 17.78 21.71
C TRP A 37 26.56 16.55 21.15
N ALA A 38 25.36 16.70 20.58
CA ALA A 38 24.62 15.59 19.99
C ALA A 38 25.37 14.95 18.81
N ARG A 39 26.13 15.76 18.05
CA ARG A 39 26.97 15.25 16.95
C ARG A 39 28.12 14.39 17.45
N ILE A 40 28.80 14.86 18.50
CA ILE A 40 29.91 14.12 19.11
C ILE A 40 29.39 12.80 19.67
N PHE A 41 28.30 12.81 20.44
CA PHE A 41 27.70 11.59 20.96
C PHE A 41 27.27 10.62 19.85
N SER A 42 26.62 11.13 18.81
CA SER A 42 26.19 10.31 17.67
C SER A 42 27.38 9.67 16.93
N SER A 43 28.47 10.41 16.73
CA SER A 43 29.69 9.90 16.10
C SER A 43 30.37 8.83 16.95
N VAL A 44 30.51 9.06 18.27
CA VAL A 44 31.11 8.08 19.20
C VAL A 44 30.29 6.79 19.24
N VAL A 45 28.96 6.89 19.33
CA VAL A 45 28.07 5.72 19.31
C VAL A 45 28.19 4.95 18.00
N GLY A 46 28.23 5.64 16.85
CA GLY A 46 28.41 5.01 15.55
C GLY A 46 29.72 4.20 15.45
N VAL A 47 30.84 4.77 15.88
CA VAL A 47 32.15 4.09 15.89
C VAL A 47 32.14 2.86 16.82
N VAL A 48 31.52 2.97 17.99
CA VAL A 48 31.38 1.85 18.94
C VAL A 48 30.55 0.71 18.34
N LEU A 49 29.42 1.02 17.70
CA LEU A 49 28.56 0.01 17.06
C LEU A 49 29.27 -0.73 15.93
N ILE A 50 30.01 -0.01 15.08
CA ILE A 50 30.82 -0.61 14.01
C ILE A 50 31.93 -1.49 14.59
N GLY A 51 32.60 -1.03 15.65
CA GLY A 51 33.63 -1.81 16.34
C GLY A 51 33.09 -3.13 16.92
N ILE A 52 31.89 -3.10 17.50
CA ILE A 52 31.20 -4.31 18.00
C ILE A 52 30.87 -5.24 16.82
N ALA A 53 30.31 -4.71 15.72
CA ALA A 53 29.93 -5.50 14.55
C ALA A 53 31.11 -6.29 13.96
N ILE A 54 32.30 -5.68 13.89
CA ILE A 54 33.54 -6.33 13.40
C ILE A 54 34.00 -7.46 14.33
N ARG A 55 33.72 -7.36 15.64
CA ARG A 55 34.13 -8.36 16.64
C ARG A 55 33.18 -9.55 16.74
N LEU A 56 31.96 -9.45 16.21
CA LEU A 56 31.04 -10.58 16.18
C LEU A 56 31.53 -11.62 15.16
N PRO A 57 31.65 -12.90 15.54
CA PRO A 57 32.03 -13.95 14.61
C PRO A 57 30.98 -14.06 13.51
N ASN A 58 31.42 -14.09 12.25
CA ASN A 58 30.52 -14.30 11.12
C ASN A 58 29.83 -15.67 11.29
N PRO A 59 28.48 -15.72 11.32
CA PRO A 59 27.79 -17.00 11.26
C PRO A 59 28.22 -17.67 9.96
N LEU A 60 28.74 -18.90 10.07
CA LEU A 60 29.11 -19.68 8.89
C LEU A 60 27.91 -19.71 7.92
N PRO A 61 28.16 -19.62 6.60
CA PRO A 61 27.09 -19.73 5.63
C PRO A 61 26.36 -21.06 5.89
N SER A 62 25.09 -20.95 6.27
CA SER A 62 24.22 -22.11 6.39
C SER A 62 24.11 -22.70 4.99
N VAL A 63 24.79 -23.82 4.75
CA VAL A 63 24.65 -24.59 3.52
C VAL A 63 23.21 -25.08 3.50
N GLU A 64 22.37 -24.33 2.81
CA GLU A 64 20.97 -24.70 2.59
C GLU A 64 20.97 -26.00 1.78
N PRO A 65 20.39 -27.09 2.29
CA PRO A 65 20.31 -28.33 1.54
C PRO A 65 19.52 -28.07 0.24
N PRO A 66 19.92 -28.64 -0.90
CA PRO A 66 19.27 -28.39 -2.18
C PRO A 66 17.79 -28.76 -2.09
N THR A 67 16.93 -27.76 -2.15
CA THR A 67 15.48 -27.92 -2.29
C THR A 67 15.22 -28.65 -3.60
N SER A 68 14.84 -29.92 -3.48
CA SER A 68 14.41 -30.77 -4.58
C SER A 68 13.24 -30.13 -5.31
N THR A 69 13.48 -29.78 -6.58
CA THR A 69 12.49 -29.23 -7.50
C THR A 69 11.32 -30.22 -7.66
N PRO A 70 10.06 -29.79 -7.49
CA PRO A 70 8.91 -30.64 -7.76
C PRO A 70 8.80 -30.90 -9.27
N ILE A 71 8.68 -32.18 -9.62
CA ILE A 71 8.50 -32.70 -10.97
C ILE A 71 7.16 -32.19 -11.52
N SER A 72 7.23 -31.35 -12.56
CA SER A 72 6.08 -30.94 -13.36
C SER A 72 5.60 -32.15 -14.18
N ILE A 73 4.44 -32.68 -13.83
CA ILE A 73 3.76 -33.72 -14.61
C ILE A 73 3.07 -33.02 -15.79
N ALA A 74 3.57 -33.28 -16.99
CA ALA A 74 2.96 -32.85 -18.24
C ALA A 74 1.64 -33.59 -18.47
N GLU A 75 0.56 -32.82 -18.67
CA GLU A 75 -0.76 -33.32 -19.06
C GLU A 75 -0.85 -33.42 -20.60
N PRO A 76 -1.32 -34.56 -21.16
CA PRO A 76 -1.39 -34.77 -22.60
C PRO A 76 -2.69 -34.23 -23.22
N ALA A 77 -2.56 -33.34 -24.21
CA ALA A 77 -3.53 -33.21 -25.31
C ALA A 77 -3.32 -34.39 -26.30
N PRO A 78 -4.32 -34.90 -27.07
CA PRO A 78 -5.25 -34.11 -27.89
C PRO A 78 -6.68 -34.71 -28.11
N THR A 79 -7.65 -33.88 -28.52
CA THR A 79 -8.81 -34.36 -29.30
C THR A 79 -9.11 -33.41 -30.45
N GLN A 80 -8.84 -33.91 -31.66
CA GLN A 80 -9.28 -33.34 -32.94
C GLN A 80 -10.80 -33.36 -33.05
N SER A 81 -11.39 -32.22 -33.39
CA SER A 81 -12.75 -32.14 -33.95
C SER A 81 -12.70 -31.59 -35.38
N GLN A 82 -13.57 -32.18 -36.19
CA GLN A 82 -13.56 -32.24 -37.65
C GLN A 82 -13.74 -30.90 -38.36
N ILE A 83 -13.05 -30.82 -39.50
CA ILE A 83 -13.15 -29.78 -40.52
C ILE A 83 -14.43 -30.03 -41.34
N ILE A 84 -15.39 -29.10 -41.26
CA ILE A 84 -16.46 -28.97 -42.27
C ILE A 84 -16.03 -27.85 -43.22
N ALA A 85 -15.81 -28.21 -44.48
CA ALA A 85 -15.47 -27.29 -45.55
C ALA A 85 -16.70 -26.43 -45.90
N ALA A 86 -16.66 -25.15 -45.53
CA ALA A 86 -17.61 -24.14 -45.97
C ALA A 86 -17.02 -23.36 -47.15
N SER A 87 -17.79 -23.27 -48.23
CA SER A 87 -17.47 -22.59 -49.48
C SER A 87 -17.10 -21.13 -49.26
N LEU A 88 -15.91 -20.74 -49.72
CA LEU A 88 -15.42 -19.36 -49.77
C LEU A 88 -16.19 -18.58 -50.85
N THR A 89 -17.26 -17.90 -50.43
CA THR A 89 -17.74 -16.72 -51.13
C THR A 89 -16.88 -15.56 -50.68
N THR A 90 -15.95 -15.15 -51.54
CA THR A 90 -15.09 -13.97 -51.34
C THR A 90 -15.96 -12.71 -51.31
N ALA A 91 -16.45 -12.37 -50.12
CA ALA A 91 -16.93 -11.03 -49.82
C ALA A 91 -15.74 -10.05 -49.88
N PRO A 92 -15.95 -8.80 -50.30
CA PRO A 92 -14.90 -7.79 -50.26
C PRO A 92 -14.34 -7.66 -48.84
N PRO A 93 -13.04 -7.34 -48.67
CA PRO A 93 -12.45 -7.14 -47.35
C PRO A 93 -13.22 -6.04 -46.63
N ILE A 94 -14.05 -6.45 -45.67
CA ILE A 94 -14.59 -5.53 -44.68
C ILE A 94 -13.37 -5.12 -43.87
N TYR A 95 -12.86 -3.93 -44.14
CA TYR A 95 -11.98 -3.25 -43.20
C TYR A 95 -12.79 -3.12 -41.92
N LEU A 96 -12.47 -3.95 -40.93
CA LEU A 96 -12.88 -3.72 -39.56
C LEU A 96 -12.26 -2.37 -39.21
N THR A 97 -13.05 -1.31 -39.37
CA THR A 97 -12.79 -0.05 -38.71
C THR A 97 -12.67 -0.43 -37.25
N ASP A 98 -11.46 -0.35 -36.69
CA ASP A 98 -11.18 -0.52 -35.27
C ASP A 98 -12.12 0.43 -34.53
N THR A 99 -13.29 -0.10 -34.18
CA THR A 99 -14.27 0.62 -33.41
C THR A 99 -13.61 0.65 -32.05
N PRO A 100 -13.19 1.82 -31.53
CA PRO A 100 -12.47 1.87 -30.28
C PRO A 100 -13.34 1.14 -29.26
N ILE A 101 -12.89 -0.03 -28.82
CA ILE A 101 -13.59 -0.80 -27.80
C ILE A 101 -13.73 0.19 -26.64
N PRO A 102 -14.96 0.57 -26.25
CA PRO A 102 -15.15 1.43 -25.11
C PRO A 102 -14.41 0.76 -23.96
N LYS A 103 -13.36 1.42 -23.47
CA LYS A 103 -12.62 0.96 -22.31
C LYS A 103 -13.57 1.10 -21.14
N PHE A 104 -14.41 0.10 -20.92
CA PHE A 104 -15.20 0.02 -19.70
C PHE A 104 -14.21 -0.15 -18.56
N ALA A 105 -13.94 0.95 -17.89
CA ALA A 105 -13.23 0.98 -16.64
C ALA A 105 -14.16 0.36 -15.59
N TRP A 106 -13.67 -0.67 -14.92
CA TRP A 106 -14.36 -1.24 -13.78
C TRP A 106 -13.85 -0.57 -12.52
N THR A 107 -14.72 -0.49 -11.52
CA THR A 107 -14.40 0.01 -10.19
C THR A 107 -14.63 -1.07 -9.15
N VAL A 108 -13.67 -1.25 -8.24
CA VAL A 108 -13.83 -2.10 -7.05
C VAL A 108 -13.80 -1.22 -5.82
N TYR A 109 -14.77 -1.42 -4.93
CA TYR A 109 -14.82 -0.73 -3.65
C TYR A 109 -14.54 -1.71 -2.53
N PHE A 110 -13.80 -1.26 -1.52
CA PHE A 110 -13.69 -1.94 -0.24
C PHE A 110 -14.32 -1.05 0.81
N GLU A 111 -15.13 -1.62 1.69
CA GLU A 111 -15.75 -0.86 2.78
C GLU A 111 -15.47 -1.45 4.16
N ILE A 112 -15.42 -0.55 5.14
CA ILE A 112 -15.49 -0.90 6.56
C ILE A 112 -16.30 0.15 7.32
N GLU A 113 -17.21 -0.33 8.17
CA GLU A 113 -18.06 0.50 9.02
C GLU A 113 -17.62 0.38 10.49
N PHE A 114 -17.42 1.53 11.12
CA PHE A 114 -17.18 1.69 12.54
C PHE A 114 -18.44 2.20 13.21
N LYS A 115 -18.84 1.50 14.28
CA LYS A 115 -20.00 1.89 15.10
C LYS A 115 -19.69 3.16 15.90
N GLU A 116 -20.76 3.82 16.33
CA GLU A 116 -20.68 4.90 17.31
C GLU A 116 -19.88 4.48 18.56
N GLY A 117 -19.06 5.38 19.09
CA GLY A 117 -18.21 5.13 20.25
C GLY A 117 -16.95 4.30 19.97
N TYR A 118 -16.69 3.90 18.72
CA TYR A 118 -15.46 3.19 18.36
C TYR A 118 -14.22 4.09 18.57
N TRP A 119 -14.32 5.34 18.14
CA TRP A 119 -13.24 6.31 18.22
C TRP A 119 -13.12 6.90 19.63
N LYS A 120 -11.89 6.92 20.16
CA LYS A 120 -11.60 7.55 21.46
C LYS A 120 -11.20 9.00 21.25
N PRO A 121 -11.59 9.92 22.15
CA PRO A 121 -11.13 11.30 22.10
C PRO A 121 -9.60 11.41 22.02
N GLY A 122 -9.12 12.35 21.21
CA GLY A 122 -7.69 12.59 20.96
C GLY A 122 -7.23 12.18 19.55
N ASN A 123 -5.92 12.05 19.39
CA ASN A 123 -5.32 11.72 18.09
C ASN A 123 -5.51 10.23 17.80
N ASN A 124 -6.11 9.96 16.64
CA ASN A 124 -6.26 8.61 16.12
C ASN A 124 -5.53 8.52 14.78
N SER A 125 -5.08 7.32 14.46
CA SER A 125 -4.51 7.03 13.14
C SER A 125 -5.07 5.73 12.62
N TYR A 126 -5.14 5.63 11.30
CA TYR A 126 -5.31 4.36 10.64
C TYR A 126 -4.42 4.26 9.42
N GLN A 127 -4.09 3.03 9.07
CA GLN A 127 -3.30 2.69 7.89
C GLN A 127 -4.06 1.62 7.11
N ILE A 128 -4.18 1.81 5.81
CA ILE A 128 -4.74 0.81 4.91
C ILE A 128 -3.57 -0.03 4.37
N VAL A 129 -3.69 -1.36 4.47
CA VAL A 129 -2.73 -2.32 3.96
C VAL A 129 -3.48 -3.26 3.03
N ALA A 130 -3.12 -3.26 1.75
CA ALA A 130 -3.65 -4.18 0.75
C ALA A 130 -2.60 -5.25 0.45
N ASP A 131 -2.97 -6.51 0.63
CA ASP A 131 -2.18 -7.67 0.20
C ASP A 131 -2.84 -8.30 -1.02
N CYS A 132 -2.26 -8.06 -2.20
CA CYS A 132 -2.78 -8.48 -3.49
C CYS A 132 -1.65 -9.03 -4.36
N PRO A 133 -1.48 -10.36 -4.45
CA PRO A 133 -0.26 -10.98 -4.97
C PRO A 133 0.06 -10.67 -6.44
N ASP A 134 -0.95 -10.36 -7.25
CA ASP A 134 -0.81 -10.15 -8.70
C ASP A 134 -1.23 -8.76 -9.18
N ILE A 135 -1.47 -7.83 -8.24
CA ILE A 135 -2.00 -6.50 -8.55
C ILE A 135 -0.98 -5.43 -8.15
N GLU A 136 -0.06 -5.13 -9.08
CA GLU A 136 1.06 -4.22 -8.85
C GLU A 136 0.65 -2.78 -8.50
N PHE A 137 -0.56 -2.32 -8.88
CA PHE A 137 -0.98 -0.94 -8.64
C PHE A 137 -1.33 -0.62 -7.17
N LEU A 138 -1.38 -1.65 -6.30
CA LEU A 138 -1.76 -1.50 -4.89
C LEU A 138 -0.57 -1.33 -3.94
N GLY A 139 0.65 -1.52 -4.43
CA GLY A 139 1.87 -1.47 -3.62
C GLY A 139 2.24 -0.09 -3.06
N ASP A 140 1.71 0.99 -3.64
CA ASP A 140 2.14 2.37 -3.34
C ASP A 140 1.19 3.15 -2.42
N ILE A 141 0.19 2.50 -1.83
CA ILE A 141 -0.78 3.18 -0.95
C ILE A 141 -0.21 3.21 0.47
N ASP A 142 0.84 3.99 0.68
CA ASP A 142 1.36 4.27 2.03
C ASP A 142 0.57 5.41 2.69
N ASN A 143 -0.73 5.17 2.90
CA ASN A 143 -1.66 6.18 3.41
C ASN A 143 -1.93 5.95 4.89
N ARG A 144 -0.93 6.22 5.73
CA ARG A 144 -1.18 6.44 7.16
C ARG A 144 -1.89 7.79 7.29
N ILE A 145 -3.13 7.76 7.75
CA ILE A 145 -3.96 8.93 7.93
C ILE A 145 -4.10 9.20 9.42
N GLU A 146 -3.75 10.42 9.81
CA GLU A 146 -3.90 10.91 11.17
C GLU A 146 -5.06 11.89 11.23
N PHE A 147 -5.93 11.74 12.23
CA PHE A 147 -7.05 12.63 12.45
C PHE A 147 -7.33 12.80 13.96
N SER A 148 -7.96 13.91 14.33
CA SER A 148 -8.38 14.14 15.72
C SER A 148 -9.82 13.69 15.93
N VAL A 149 -10.11 13.21 17.12
CA VAL A 149 -11.47 12.93 17.59
C VAL A 149 -11.77 13.89 18.72
N ASP A 150 -12.76 14.75 18.53
CA ASP A 150 -13.14 15.79 19.50
C ASP A 150 -14.61 15.60 19.86
N GLU A 151 -14.90 15.48 21.16
CA GLU A 151 -16.25 15.39 21.69
C GLU A 151 -17.10 16.63 21.37
N ASN A 152 -16.43 17.77 21.17
CA ASN A 152 -17.04 19.05 20.83
C ASN A 152 -17.14 19.28 19.31
N ALA A 153 -16.62 18.37 18.49
CA ALA A 153 -16.77 18.46 17.04
C ALA A 153 -18.26 18.47 16.68
N GLN A 154 -18.64 19.33 15.75
CA GLN A 154 -20.01 19.40 15.27
C GLN A 154 -20.43 18.06 14.68
N LEU A 155 -21.55 17.51 15.16
CA LEU A 155 -22.16 16.35 14.53
C LEU A 155 -22.60 16.75 13.13
N PHE A 156 -22.08 16.04 12.13
CA PHE A 156 -22.59 16.11 10.76
C PHE A 156 -24.07 15.72 10.76
N PRO A 157 -24.89 16.33 9.88
CA PRO A 157 -26.31 16.00 9.76
C PRO A 157 -26.52 14.54 9.35
N ASP A 158 -25.55 13.98 8.62
CA ASP A 158 -25.50 12.57 8.27
C ASP A 158 -24.97 11.75 9.46
N THR A 159 -25.66 10.67 9.76
CA THR A 159 -25.29 9.75 10.86
C THR A 159 -23.98 9.00 10.62
N VAL A 160 -23.45 9.05 9.39
CA VAL A 160 -22.26 8.35 8.93
C VAL A 160 -21.30 9.34 8.27
N VAL A 161 -20.08 9.42 8.80
CA VAL A 161 -18.97 10.14 8.16
C VAL A 161 -18.27 9.20 7.20
N GLU A 162 -18.26 9.52 5.90
CA GLU A 162 -17.63 8.71 4.87
C GLU A 162 -16.23 9.24 4.50
N PHE A 163 -15.23 8.35 4.54
CA PHE A 163 -13.88 8.62 4.05
C PHE A 163 -13.70 7.89 2.72
N HIS A 164 -13.42 8.62 1.65
CA HIS A 164 -13.30 8.06 0.31
C HIS A 164 -11.84 8.13 -0.16
N PHE A 165 -11.23 6.99 -0.44
CA PHE A 165 -9.87 6.89 -0.97
C PHE A 165 -9.91 6.35 -2.39
N PHE A 166 -9.53 7.17 -3.37
CA PHE A 166 -9.47 6.76 -4.77
C PHE A 166 -8.01 6.62 -5.23
N GLY A 167 -7.66 5.43 -5.74
CA GLY A 167 -6.30 4.98 -6.05
C GLY A 167 -5.59 5.63 -7.24
N ILE A 168 -5.94 6.86 -7.62
CA ILE A 168 -5.10 7.71 -8.48
C ILE A 168 -5.10 9.07 -7.79
N PRO A 169 -3.94 9.66 -7.44
CA PRO A 169 -3.91 11.01 -6.90
C PRO A 169 -4.54 11.94 -7.94
N SER A 170 -5.82 12.27 -7.74
CA SER A 170 -6.46 13.31 -8.51
C SER A 170 -5.76 14.60 -8.12
N PRO A 171 -5.09 15.31 -9.05
CA PRO A 171 -4.33 16.52 -8.73
C PRO A 171 -5.22 17.63 -8.14
N ASP A 172 -6.56 17.48 -8.22
CA ASP A 172 -7.55 18.41 -7.72
C ASP A 172 -8.28 17.93 -6.45
N ASN A 173 -7.86 16.84 -5.81
CA ASN A 173 -8.50 16.40 -4.56
C ASN A 173 -8.07 17.29 -3.38
N THR A 174 -8.68 18.46 -3.26
CA THR A 174 -8.82 19.15 -1.98
C THR A 174 -9.76 18.31 -1.10
N GLU A 175 -9.27 17.17 -0.61
CA GLU A 175 -10.01 16.41 0.38
C GLU A 175 -10.28 17.35 1.56
N PRO A 176 -11.52 17.37 2.07
CA PRO A 176 -11.82 18.09 3.28
C PRO A 176 -10.86 17.58 4.34
N SER A 177 -9.98 18.47 4.82
CA SER A 177 -9.17 18.25 6.02
C SER A 177 -10.15 18.00 7.16
N LEU A 178 -10.57 16.74 7.33
CA LEU A 178 -11.39 16.25 8.43
C LEU A 178 -10.52 16.32 9.69
N SER A 179 -10.36 17.54 10.18
CA SER A 179 -9.51 17.86 11.32
C SER A 179 -10.09 17.32 12.62
N SER A 180 -11.39 17.00 12.66
CA SER A 180 -12.06 16.43 13.82
C SER A 180 -13.29 15.58 13.48
N ILE A 181 -13.37 14.35 14.02
CA ILE A 181 -14.59 13.50 14.02
C ILE A 181 -15.21 13.52 15.42
N ASN A 182 -16.55 13.58 15.52
CA ASN A 182 -17.21 13.38 16.81
C ASN A 182 -17.30 11.87 17.15
N PRO A 183 -16.92 11.43 18.37
CA PRO A 183 -16.89 10.01 18.73
C PRO A 183 -18.26 9.32 18.70
N ASN A 184 -19.36 10.08 18.74
CA ASN A 184 -20.72 9.55 18.69
C ASN A 184 -21.25 9.33 17.26
N GLN A 185 -20.43 9.55 16.24
CA GLN A 185 -20.81 9.31 14.85
C GLN A 185 -20.35 7.93 14.38
N ARG A 186 -21.11 7.35 13.45
CA ARG A 186 -20.63 6.20 12.69
C ARG A 186 -19.63 6.69 11.66
N THR A 187 -18.66 5.85 11.36
CA THR A 187 -17.67 6.15 10.34
C THR A 187 -17.67 5.04 9.32
N LYS A 188 -17.63 5.38 8.04
CA LYS A 188 -17.47 4.43 6.95
C LYS A 188 -16.23 4.80 6.15
N ILE A 189 -15.32 3.86 5.98
CA ILE A 189 -14.16 4.05 5.12
C ILE A 189 -14.42 3.27 3.83
N ILE A 190 -14.30 3.95 2.71
CA ILE A 190 -14.53 3.45 1.35
C ILE A 190 -13.22 3.63 0.58
N LEU A 191 -12.69 2.54 0.05
CA LEU A 191 -11.50 2.53 -0.78
C LEU A 191 -11.91 2.08 -2.18
N GLY A 192 -11.78 2.97 -3.17
CA GLY A 192 -12.16 2.74 -4.55
C GLY A 192 -10.96 2.65 -5.49
N TYR A 193 -10.96 1.63 -6.35
CA TYR A 193 -10.01 1.50 -7.46
C TYR A 193 -10.75 1.57 -8.77
N THR A 194 -10.49 2.60 -9.56
CA THR A 194 -11.12 2.81 -10.87
C THR A 194 -10.16 2.41 -11.99
N ASN A 195 -10.63 2.42 -13.23
CA ASN A 195 -9.80 2.22 -14.43
C ASN A 195 -9.09 0.86 -14.54
N ILE A 196 -9.66 -0.19 -13.93
CA ILE A 196 -9.12 -1.56 -14.04
C ILE A 196 -9.93 -2.41 -15.01
N ARG A 197 -9.29 -3.46 -15.54
CA ARG A 197 -9.98 -4.45 -16.40
C ARG A 197 -10.91 -5.32 -15.57
N LEU A 198 -11.93 -5.91 -16.20
CA LEU A 198 -12.90 -6.77 -15.50
C LEU A 198 -12.23 -7.97 -14.83
N GLU A 199 -11.23 -8.57 -15.47
CA GLU A 199 -10.48 -9.69 -14.92
C GLU A 199 -9.71 -9.26 -13.66
N GLN A 200 -9.06 -8.10 -13.70
CA GLN A 200 -8.36 -7.53 -12.55
C GLN A 200 -9.33 -7.14 -11.43
N ALA A 201 -10.50 -6.61 -11.78
CA ALA A 201 -11.53 -6.26 -10.81
C ALA A 201 -12.08 -7.50 -10.10
N THR A 202 -12.32 -8.56 -10.86
CA THR A 202 -12.77 -9.85 -10.35
C THR A 202 -11.68 -10.49 -9.47
N GLN A 203 -10.43 -10.44 -9.91
CA GLN A 203 -9.29 -10.92 -9.14
C GLN A 203 -9.14 -10.15 -7.82
N ALA A 204 -9.22 -8.81 -7.86
CA ALA A 204 -9.16 -7.97 -6.67
C ALA A 204 -10.24 -8.36 -5.65
N VAL A 205 -11.47 -8.60 -6.10
CA VAL A 205 -12.57 -8.99 -5.22
C VAL A 205 -12.36 -10.37 -4.57
N ASN A 206 -11.74 -11.30 -5.28
CA ASN A 206 -11.58 -12.67 -4.82
C ASN A 206 -10.28 -12.92 -4.03
N GLU A 207 -9.21 -12.21 -4.37
CA GLU A 207 -7.85 -12.53 -3.92
C GLU A 207 -7.24 -11.44 -3.03
N CYS A 208 -7.66 -10.18 -3.16
CA CYS A 208 -7.12 -9.12 -2.31
C CYS A 208 -7.61 -9.23 -0.88
N GLN A 209 -6.67 -9.15 0.05
CA GLN A 209 -6.96 -8.93 1.46
C GLN A 209 -6.64 -7.49 1.82
N VAL A 210 -7.68 -6.66 1.93
CA VAL A 210 -7.54 -5.29 2.39
C VAL A 210 -7.82 -5.23 3.89
N ARG A 211 -6.86 -4.68 4.64
CA ARG A 211 -6.91 -4.57 6.09
C ARG A 211 -6.65 -3.13 6.52
N THR A 212 -7.28 -2.71 7.59
CA THR A 212 -7.04 -1.41 8.22
C THR A 212 -6.38 -1.63 9.58
N ILE A 213 -5.23 -1.01 9.81
CA ILE A 213 -4.56 -0.97 11.11
C ILE A 213 -5.01 0.31 11.81
N VAL A 214 -5.68 0.20 12.95
CA VAL A 214 -6.15 1.34 13.75
C VAL A 214 -5.28 1.50 14.98
N ASN A 215 -4.76 2.71 15.20
CA ASN A 215 -3.93 3.10 16.33
C ASN A 215 -2.76 2.12 16.58
N ASP A 216 -2.13 1.66 15.50
CA ASP A 216 -0.99 0.73 15.47
C ASP A 216 -1.24 -0.60 16.20
N LYS A 217 -2.50 -0.98 16.44
CA LYS A 217 -2.86 -2.12 17.32
C LYS A 217 -3.92 -3.05 16.77
N TRP A 218 -4.94 -2.52 16.11
CA TRP A 218 -6.12 -3.31 15.71
C TRP A 218 -6.17 -3.47 14.22
N THR A 219 -6.30 -4.69 13.75
CA THR A 219 -6.48 -4.97 12.32
C THR A 219 -7.93 -5.34 12.05
N LEU A 220 -8.55 -4.65 11.10
CA LEU A 220 -9.91 -4.97 10.64
C LEU A 220 -9.87 -5.25 9.15
N GLN A 221 -10.58 -6.27 8.70
CA GLN A 221 -10.66 -6.64 7.29
C GLN A 221 -11.78 -5.85 6.62
N MET A 222 -11.49 -5.26 5.46
CA MET A 222 -12.50 -4.59 4.62
C MET A 222 -13.19 -5.62 3.73
N SER A 223 -14.46 -5.42 3.45
CA SER A 223 -15.25 -6.29 2.56
C SER A 223 -15.24 -5.71 1.14
N PRO A 224 -14.95 -6.51 0.11
CA PRO A 224 -15.10 -6.06 -1.26
C PRO A 224 -16.58 -5.92 -1.61
N ILE A 225 -16.93 -4.80 -2.20
CA ILE A 225 -18.17 -4.57 -2.93
C ILE A 225 -17.80 -4.76 -4.39
N GLY A 226 -18.42 -5.76 -5.03
CA GLY A 226 -18.02 -6.34 -6.31
C GLY A 226 -17.75 -5.36 -7.45
N PRO A 227 -17.26 -5.85 -8.60
CA PRO A 227 -16.90 -4.98 -9.72
C PRO A 227 -18.15 -4.24 -10.21
N ALA A 228 -18.12 -2.90 -10.18
CA ALA A 228 -19.15 -2.04 -10.73
C ALA A 228 -18.63 -1.37 -12.00
N PRO A 229 -19.45 -1.23 -13.07
CA PRO A 229 -19.07 -0.40 -14.20
C PRO A 229 -18.94 1.07 -13.74
N GLU A 230 -17.93 1.78 -14.23
CA GLU A 230 -17.84 3.23 -14.03
C GLU A 230 -19.03 3.92 -14.72
N ASN A 231 -19.79 4.69 -13.94
CA ASN A 231 -20.99 5.42 -14.41
C ASN A 231 -20.65 6.78 -15.01
#